data_AF-A0A8J5TN06-F1
#
_entry.id   AF-A0A8J5TN06-F1
#
_cell.length_a   1.000
_cell.length_b   1.000
_cell.length_c   1.000
_cell.angle_alpha   90.00
_cell.angle_beta   90.00
_cell.angle_gamma   90.00
#
_symmetry.space_group_name_H-M   'P 1'
#
loop_
_entity.id
_entity.type
_entity.pdbx_description
1 polymer ?
#
loop_
_entity_poly.entity_id
_entity_poly.type
_entity_poly.pdbx_seq_one_letter_code
_entity_poly.pdbx_strand_id
1 'polypeptide(L)'
;MKTWSHKEIITSWERDWISETRGRASFRHTPKPSRKVLDLHDGLSKKHSALLTQLRTEKIGLKDFLYNRKVPGISSNRCPCGSDRQTVAHVLLRFRQHRQLRDQELGRLRGRNNLRKLLSERKAAAKAIKFIELTQILGQFQDRDLNPKLSTGGRL
;
A
#
# COMPACT_ATOMS: atom_id res chain seq x y z
N MET A 1 -9.84 -18.73 38.19
CA MET A 1 -9.69 -18.26 36.80
C MET A 1 -10.79 -17.26 36.50
N LYS A 2 -10.49 -16.03 36.05
CA LYS A 2 -11.53 -15.10 35.58
C LYS A 2 -11.98 -15.56 34.19
N THR A 3 -13.22 -16.02 34.06
CA THR A 3 -13.87 -16.30 32.78
C THR A 3 -14.44 -14.99 32.25
N TRP A 4 -13.83 -14.45 31.19
CA TRP A 4 -14.33 -13.24 30.55
C TRP A 4 -15.46 -13.60 29.59
N SER A 5 -16.54 -12.81 29.59
CA SER A 5 -17.55 -12.90 28.55
C SER A 5 -16.99 -12.39 27.22
N HIS A 6 -17.52 -12.90 26.09
CA HIS A 6 -17.14 -12.45 24.75
C HIS A 6 -17.24 -10.93 24.58
N LYS A 7 -18.25 -10.30 25.20
CA LYS A 7 -18.46 -8.85 25.16
C LYS A 7 -17.32 -8.08 25.84
N GLU A 8 -16.83 -8.56 26.97
CA GLU A 8 -15.73 -7.93 27.71
C GLU A 8 -14.40 -8.07 26.95
N ILE A 9 -14.17 -9.22 26.32
CA ILE A 9 -12.98 -9.45 25.47
C ILE A 9 -12.97 -8.46 24.30
N ILE A 10 -14.07 -8.35 23.55
CA ILE A 10 -14.17 -7.40 22.43
C ILE A 10 -13.94 -5.97 22.91
N THR A 11 -14.55 -5.59 24.03
CA THR A 11 -14.43 -4.22 24.56
C THR A 11 -13.00 -3.89 24.98
N SER A 12 -12.31 -4.83 25.64
CA SER A 12 -10.89 -4.66 26.00
C SER A 12 -10.03 -4.54 24.75
N TRP A 13 -10.22 -5.45 23.78
CA TRP A 13 -9.49 -5.43 22.52
C TRP A 13 -9.70 -4.12 21.74
N GLU A 14 -10.93 -3.59 21.69
CA GLU A 14 -11.22 -2.31 21.02
C GLU A 14 -10.50 -1.15 21.70
N ARG A 15 -10.45 -1.12 23.05
CA ARG A 15 -9.70 -0.10 23.80
C ARG A 15 -8.21 -0.17 23.52
N ASP A 16 -7.63 -1.37 23.56
CA ASP A 16 -6.21 -1.61 23.28
C ASP A 16 -5.87 -1.21 21.84
N TRP A 17 -6.74 -1.52 20.88
CA TRP A 17 -6.52 -1.17 19.47
C TRP A 17 -6.56 0.35 19.23
N ILE A 18 -7.42 1.07 19.95
CA ILE A 18 -7.51 2.53 19.88
C ILE A 18 -6.28 3.18 20.53
N SER A 19 -5.82 2.69 21.68
CA SER A 19 -4.72 3.28 22.44
C SER A 19 -3.33 2.91 21.91
N GLU A 20 -3.20 1.79 21.21
CA GLU A 20 -1.91 1.32 20.68
C GLU A 20 -1.30 2.29 19.65
N THR A 21 -0.03 2.61 19.84
CA THR A 21 0.76 3.50 18.98
C THR A 21 1.35 2.78 17.77
N ARG A 22 1.45 1.45 17.81
CA ARG A 22 1.91 0.61 16.70
C ARG A 22 0.77 0.30 15.74
N GLY A 23 1.10 0.01 14.49
CA GLY A 23 0.09 -0.40 13.50
C GLY A 23 -0.87 0.71 13.04
N ARG A 24 -0.55 1.99 13.28
CA ARG A 24 -1.45 3.11 12.95
C ARG A 24 -1.84 3.20 11.48
N ALA A 25 -0.99 2.76 10.56
CA ALA A 25 -1.36 2.66 9.14
C ALA A 25 -2.58 1.72 8.97
N SER A 26 -2.50 0.51 9.52
CA SER A 26 -3.63 -0.43 9.53
C SER A 26 -4.87 0.15 10.20
N PHE A 27 -4.72 0.80 11.36
CA PHE A 27 -5.84 1.44 12.06
C PHE A 27 -6.49 2.55 11.22
N ARG A 28 -5.70 3.39 10.55
CA ARG A 28 -6.21 4.46 9.68
C ARG A 28 -7.18 3.90 8.63
N HIS A 29 -6.96 2.67 8.16
CA HIS A 29 -7.85 2.04 7.20
C HIS A 29 -8.95 1.16 7.82
N THR A 30 -8.65 0.45 8.91
CA THR A 30 -9.55 -0.48 9.62
C THR A 30 -9.50 -0.20 11.13
N PRO A 31 -10.18 0.85 11.62
CA PRO A 31 -10.25 1.15 13.04
C PRO A 31 -11.13 0.14 13.80
N LYS A 32 -12.07 -0.50 13.10
CA LYS A 32 -12.87 -1.61 13.61
C LYS A 32 -12.85 -2.75 12.59
N PRO A 33 -12.50 -3.99 12.98
CA PRO A 33 -12.54 -5.15 12.09
C PRO A 33 -13.96 -5.36 11.58
N SER A 34 -14.09 -5.60 10.29
CA SER A 34 -15.37 -5.90 9.66
C SER A 34 -15.17 -6.77 8.43
N ARG A 35 -16.22 -7.48 8.02
CA ARG A 35 -16.22 -8.31 6.81
C ARG A 35 -15.80 -7.52 5.55
N LYS A 36 -16.05 -6.21 5.54
CA LYS A 36 -15.65 -5.29 4.46
C LYS A 36 -14.15 -5.34 4.11
N VAL A 37 -13.29 -5.73 5.07
CA VAL A 37 -11.86 -5.91 4.79
C VAL A 37 -11.64 -7.10 3.84
N LEU A 38 -12.40 -8.19 4.00
CA LEU A 38 -12.33 -9.35 3.12
C LEU A 38 -12.86 -9.00 1.73
N ASP A 39 -13.94 -8.21 1.66
CA ASP A 39 -14.53 -7.77 0.39
C ASP A 39 -13.55 -6.95 -0.48
N LEU A 40 -12.54 -6.32 0.13
CA LEU A 40 -11.48 -5.60 -0.60
C LEU A 40 -10.54 -6.54 -1.37
N HIS A 41 -10.40 -7.77 -0.90
CA HIS A 41 -9.53 -8.78 -1.49
C HIS A 41 -10.26 -9.69 -2.48
N ASP A 42 -11.59 -9.66 -2.48
CA ASP A 42 -12.42 -10.45 -3.38
C ASP A 42 -12.08 -10.14 -4.86
N GLY A 43 -11.87 -11.19 -5.66
CA GLY A 43 -11.49 -11.10 -7.06
C GLY A 43 -10.06 -10.58 -7.35
N LEU A 44 -9.26 -10.25 -6.33
CA LEU A 44 -7.84 -9.90 -6.53
C LEU A 44 -6.99 -11.17 -6.61
N SER A 45 -5.98 -11.16 -7.48
CA SER A 45 -4.92 -12.17 -7.46
C SER A 45 -4.17 -12.17 -6.12
N LYS A 46 -3.44 -13.24 -5.80
CA LYS A 46 -2.57 -13.29 -4.60
C LYS A 46 -1.56 -12.14 -4.59
N LYS A 47 -0.95 -11.83 -5.74
CA LYS A 47 -0.01 -10.71 -5.94
C LYS A 47 -0.68 -9.38 -5.59
N HIS A 48 -1.86 -9.12 -6.13
CA HIS A 48 -2.60 -7.88 -5.89
C HIS A 48 -3.10 -7.74 -4.46
N SER A 49 -3.56 -8.82 -3.84
CA SER A 49 -3.92 -8.84 -2.42
C SER A 49 -2.73 -8.55 -1.51
N ALA A 50 -1.56 -9.11 -1.80
CA ALA A 50 -0.33 -8.81 -1.08
C ALA A 50 0.08 -7.34 -1.26
N LEU A 51 0.04 -6.82 -2.49
CA LEU A 51 0.35 -5.42 -2.77
C LEU A 51 -0.63 -4.46 -2.05
N LEU A 52 -1.94 -4.74 -2.07
CA LEU A 52 -2.92 -3.95 -1.33
C LEU A 52 -2.62 -3.93 0.18
N THR A 53 -2.23 -5.08 0.74
CA THR A 53 -1.86 -5.20 2.14
C THR A 53 -0.63 -4.36 2.46
N GLN A 54 0.41 -4.41 1.61
CA GLN A 54 1.61 -3.58 1.76
C GLN A 54 1.31 -2.09 1.65
N LEU A 55 0.43 -1.68 0.73
CA LEU A 55 -0.02 -0.29 0.58
C LEU A 55 -0.78 0.19 1.81
N ARG A 56 -1.72 -0.59 2.33
CA ARG A 56 -2.54 -0.23 3.51
C ARG A 56 -1.74 -0.24 4.81
N THR A 57 -0.76 -1.13 4.94
CA THR A 57 0.09 -1.21 6.14
C THR A 57 1.29 -0.28 6.06
N GLU A 58 1.55 0.33 4.89
CA GLU A 58 2.76 1.10 4.56
C GLU A 58 4.06 0.30 4.75
N LYS A 59 3.98 -1.03 4.90
CA LYS A 59 5.10 -1.96 4.97
C LYS A 59 5.45 -2.42 3.55
N ILE A 60 6.10 -1.54 2.80
CA ILE A 60 6.33 -1.71 1.37
C ILE A 60 7.73 -1.23 1.00
N GLY A 61 8.27 -1.68 -0.14
CA GLY A 61 9.62 -1.37 -0.63
C GLY A 61 9.87 0.09 -1.07
N LEU A 62 9.20 1.07 -0.46
CA LEU A 62 9.45 2.49 -0.69
C LEU A 62 10.52 3.01 0.28
N LYS A 63 11.29 4.03 -0.13
CA LYS A 63 12.43 4.55 0.64
C LYS A 63 12.09 4.89 2.08
N ASP A 64 10.87 5.38 2.34
CA ASP A 64 10.49 5.75 3.70
C ASP A 64 10.51 4.56 4.67
N PHE A 65 9.86 3.46 4.29
CA PHE A 65 9.80 2.25 5.09
C PHE A 65 11.19 1.60 5.20
N LEU A 66 11.90 1.49 4.08
CA LEU A 66 13.22 0.85 4.03
C LEU A 66 14.25 1.60 4.90
N TYR A 67 14.27 2.93 4.84
CA TYR A 67 15.12 3.76 5.70
C TYR A 67 14.79 3.58 7.18
N ASN A 68 13.49 3.60 7.54
CA ASN A 68 13.04 3.39 8.92
C ASN A 68 13.33 1.96 9.46
N ARG A 69 13.62 1.00 8.57
CA ARG A 69 14.08 -0.35 8.90
C ARG A 69 15.59 -0.52 8.85
N LYS A 70 16.34 0.55 8.53
CA LYS A 70 17.81 0.54 8.40
C LYS A 70 18.30 -0.50 7.39
N VAL A 71 17.58 -0.67 6.27
CA VAL A 71 17.98 -1.58 5.20
C VAL A 71 19.33 -1.11 4.62
N PRO A 72 20.34 -1.99 4.51
CA PRO A 72 21.64 -1.65 3.93
C PRO A 72 21.50 -1.02 2.53
N GLY A 73 22.31 0.00 2.25
CA GLY A 73 22.27 0.74 0.98
C GLY A 73 21.17 1.82 0.88
N ILE A 74 20.26 1.92 1.85
CA ILE A 74 19.23 2.98 1.90
C ILE A 74 19.65 4.08 2.88
N SER A 75 20.28 5.13 2.36
CA SER A 75 20.81 6.25 3.15
C SER A 75 19.80 7.37 3.41
N SER A 76 18.64 7.38 2.76
CA SER A 76 17.64 8.43 2.91
C SER A 76 16.22 7.93 2.69
N ASN A 77 15.28 8.46 3.48
CA ASN A 77 13.84 8.29 3.27
C ASN A 77 13.27 9.23 2.20
N ARG A 78 14.06 10.19 1.68
CA ARG A 78 13.59 11.22 0.76
C ARG A 78 13.29 10.68 -0.63
N CYS A 79 12.23 11.21 -1.22
CA CYS A 79 11.89 10.94 -2.60
C CYS A 79 12.83 11.69 -3.56
N PRO A 80 13.26 11.07 -4.68
CA PRO A 80 14.07 11.75 -5.70
C PRO A 80 13.45 13.01 -6.29
N CYS A 81 12.12 13.20 -6.20
CA CYS A 81 11.48 14.44 -6.65
C CYS A 81 11.67 15.66 -5.73
N GLY A 82 12.40 15.51 -4.62
CA GLY A 82 12.79 16.61 -3.73
C GLY A 82 11.70 17.12 -2.79
N SER A 83 10.46 16.63 -2.89
CA SER A 83 9.33 17.24 -2.18
C SER A 83 9.11 16.75 -0.75
N ASP A 84 9.51 15.51 -0.40
CA ASP A 84 9.15 14.86 0.87
C ASP A 84 9.82 13.47 1.06
N ARG A 85 9.47 12.78 2.16
CA ARG A 85 9.66 11.33 2.34
C ARG A 85 8.88 10.54 1.29
N GLN A 86 9.47 9.48 0.72
CA GLN A 86 8.80 8.62 -0.26
C GLN A 86 7.85 7.63 0.42
N THR A 87 6.69 8.11 0.87
CA THR A 87 5.61 7.31 1.46
C THR A 87 4.60 6.81 0.43
N VAL A 88 3.72 5.88 0.81
CA VAL A 88 2.59 5.46 -0.04
C VAL A 88 1.70 6.66 -0.41
N ALA A 89 1.39 7.53 0.57
CA ALA A 89 0.65 8.76 0.32
C ALA A 89 1.36 9.67 -0.70
N HIS A 90 2.68 9.80 -0.61
CA HIS A 90 3.44 10.59 -1.57
C HIS A 90 3.34 10.01 -2.98
N VAL A 91 3.59 8.71 -3.15
CA VAL A 91 3.58 8.04 -4.45
C VAL A 91 2.19 8.08 -5.10
N LEU A 92 1.14 7.73 -4.35
CA LEU A 92 -0.22 7.65 -4.89
C LEU A 92 -0.87 9.02 -5.14
N LEU A 93 -0.49 10.07 -4.39
CA LEU A 93 -1.24 11.33 -4.40
C LEU A 93 -0.46 12.50 -5.02
N ARG A 94 0.86 12.53 -4.89
CA ARG A 94 1.65 13.77 -5.08
C ARG A 94 2.86 13.62 -6.01
N PHE A 95 3.37 12.40 -6.22
CA PHE A 95 4.65 12.20 -6.91
C PHE A 95 4.60 12.71 -8.36
N ARG A 96 5.40 13.75 -8.65
CA ARG A 96 5.29 14.54 -9.88
C ARG A 96 5.63 13.74 -11.15
N GLN A 97 6.62 12.84 -11.05
CA GLN A 97 7.08 12.02 -12.18
C GLN A 97 6.01 11.06 -12.72
N HIS A 98 4.99 10.72 -11.92
CA HIS A 98 3.89 9.86 -12.34
C HIS A 98 2.56 10.61 -12.48
N ARG A 99 2.60 11.95 -12.66
CA ARG A 99 1.38 12.77 -12.73
C ARG A 99 0.43 12.32 -13.84
N GLN A 100 0.93 12.17 -15.07
CA GLN A 100 0.10 11.79 -16.21
C GLN A 100 -0.56 10.42 -16.00
N LEU A 101 0.22 9.42 -15.60
CA LEU A 101 -0.28 8.08 -15.29
C LEU A 101 -1.29 8.10 -14.13
N ARG A 102 -1.05 8.92 -13.10
CA ARG A 102 -1.97 9.07 -11.97
C ARG A 102 -3.28 9.71 -12.39
N ASP A 103 -3.25 10.73 -13.24
CA ASP A 103 -4.45 11.37 -13.77
C ASP A 103 -5.22 10.41 -14.70
N GLN A 104 -4.51 9.58 -15.48
CA GLN A 104 -5.12 8.53 -16.30
C GLN A 104 -5.83 7.45 -15.48
N GLU A 105 -5.15 6.87 -14.48
CA GLU A 105 -5.70 5.73 -13.74
C GLU A 105 -6.59 6.12 -12.57
N LEU A 106 -6.28 7.23 -11.88
CA LEU A 106 -6.94 7.66 -10.65
C LEU A 106 -7.75 8.96 -10.81
N GLY A 107 -7.58 9.70 -11.92
CA GLY A 107 -8.15 11.06 -12.06
C GLY A 107 -9.67 11.14 -11.97
N ARG A 108 -10.38 10.09 -12.40
CA ARG A 108 -11.85 10.02 -12.37
C ARG A 108 -12.41 9.51 -11.04
N LEU A 109 -11.56 9.10 -10.09
CA LEU A 109 -12.01 8.55 -8.81
C LEU A 109 -12.40 9.68 -7.84
N ARG A 110 -13.59 9.56 -7.24
CA ARG A 110 -13.96 10.40 -6.09
C ARG A 110 -13.02 10.10 -4.93
N GLY A 111 -12.52 11.14 -4.26
CA GLY A 111 -11.61 10.96 -3.14
C GLY A 111 -10.19 10.53 -3.52
N ARG A 112 -9.76 10.67 -4.79
CA ARG A 112 -8.40 10.35 -5.25
C ARG A 112 -7.26 11.03 -4.47
N ASN A 113 -7.56 12.12 -3.77
CA ASN A 113 -6.60 12.87 -2.93
C ASN A 113 -6.58 12.39 -1.46
N ASN A 114 -7.36 11.38 -1.11
CA ASN A 114 -7.45 10.83 0.24
C ASN A 114 -6.99 9.36 0.23
N LEU A 115 -5.82 9.10 0.83
CA LEU A 115 -5.23 7.76 0.86
C LEU A 115 -6.17 6.71 1.46
N ARG A 116 -6.89 7.06 2.53
CA ARG A 116 -7.81 6.14 3.19
C ARG A 116 -8.94 5.72 2.25
N LYS A 117 -9.57 6.68 1.57
CA LYS A 117 -10.65 6.39 0.61
C LYS A 117 -10.12 5.56 -0.56
N LEU A 118 -8.99 5.97 -1.14
CA LEU A 118 -8.37 5.31 -2.28
C LEU A 118 -8.05 3.82 -2.01
N LEU A 119 -7.60 3.48 -0.80
CA LEU A 119 -7.22 2.11 -0.44
C LEU A 119 -8.31 1.31 0.30
N SER A 120 -9.45 1.91 0.63
CA SER A 120 -10.56 1.25 1.34
C SER A 120 -11.82 1.07 0.50
N GLU A 121 -11.80 1.44 -0.77
CA GLU A 121 -12.90 1.19 -1.72
C GLU A 121 -12.42 0.24 -2.82
N ARG A 122 -13.12 -0.88 -3.04
CA ARG A 122 -12.66 -1.98 -3.92
C ARG A 122 -12.23 -1.50 -5.31
N LYS A 123 -13.06 -0.71 -5.99
CA LYS A 123 -12.75 -0.16 -7.33
C LYS A 123 -11.55 0.79 -7.31
N ALA A 124 -11.45 1.63 -6.29
CA ALA A 124 -10.37 2.59 -6.14
C ALA A 124 -9.03 1.90 -5.80
N ALA A 125 -9.08 0.89 -4.94
CA ALA A 125 -7.94 0.07 -4.54
C ALA A 125 -7.38 -0.71 -5.73
N ALA A 126 -8.24 -1.34 -6.54
CA ALA A 126 -7.82 -2.02 -7.77
C ALA A 126 -7.11 -1.07 -8.75
N LYS A 127 -7.61 0.16 -8.89
CA LYS A 127 -6.96 1.20 -9.70
C LYS A 127 -5.62 1.66 -9.11
N ALA A 128 -5.52 1.80 -7.79
CA ALA A 128 -4.27 2.14 -7.11
C ALA A 128 -3.20 1.04 -7.27
N ILE A 129 -3.61 -0.24 -7.21
CA ILE A 129 -2.75 -1.39 -7.48
C ILE A 129 -2.22 -1.32 -8.92
N LYS A 130 -3.11 -1.18 -9.90
CA LYS A 130 -2.74 -1.05 -11.32
C LYS A 130 -1.79 0.13 -11.56
N PHE A 131 -2.07 1.28 -10.94
CA PHE A 131 -1.18 2.44 -10.99
C PHE A 131 0.22 2.09 -10.47
N ILE A 132 0.35 1.48 -9.29
CA ILE A 132 1.65 1.10 -8.72
C ILE A 132 2.40 0.11 -9.62
N GLU A 133 1.72 -0.88 -10.18
CA GLU A 133 2.34 -1.81 -11.13
C GLU A 133 2.88 -1.06 -12.36
N LEU A 134 2.08 -0.19 -12.97
CA LEU A 134 2.51 0.57 -14.15
C LEU A 134 3.66 1.55 -13.88
N THR A 135 3.83 2.02 -12.65
CA THR A 135 4.97 2.88 -12.29
C THR A 135 6.30 2.14 -12.23
N GLN A 136 6.28 0.81 -12.08
CA GLN A 136 7.46 -0.03 -11.86
C GLN A 136 8.37 0.43 -10.69
N ILE A 137 7.84 1.26 -9.79
CA ILE A 137 8.57 1.84 -8.66
C ILE A 137 9.00 0.79 -7.63
N LEU A 138 8.32 -0.35 -7.63
CA LEU A 138 8.62 -1.50 -6.80
C LEU A 138 9.16 -2.61 -7.70
N GLY A 139 10.48 -2.74 -7.78
CA GLY A 139 11.14 -3.73 -8.65
C GLY A 139 10.64 -5.17 -8.44
N GLN A 140 10.18 -5.50 -7.22
CA GLN A 140 9.60 -6.80 -6.86
C GLN A 140 8.25 -7.14 -7.52
N PHE A 141 7.54 -6.15 -8.09
CA PHE A 141 6.24 -6.34 -8.76
C PHE A 141 6.32 -6.15 -10.28
N GLN A 142 7.53 -5.97 -10.83
CA GLN A 142 7.77 -5.97 -12.27
C GLN A 142 7.30 -7.32 -12.85
N ASP A 143 6.21 -7.28 -13.64
CA ASP A 143 5.89 -8.41 -14.51
C ASP A 143 7.00 -8.50 -15.56
N ARG A 144 7.80 -9.56 -15.47
CA ARG A 144 8.76 -9.91 -16.52
C ARG A 144 8.07 -10.24 -17.86
N ASP A 145 6.76 -10.45 -17.84
CA ASP A 145 5.95 -10.81 -19.01
C ASP A 145 5.46 -9.59 -19.83
N LEU A 146 5.76 -8.36 -19.40
CA LEU A 146 5.44 -7.15 -20.18
C LEU A 146 6.58 -6.69 -21.10
N ASN A 147 7.67 -7.46 -21.25
CA ASN A 147 8.71 -7.15 -22.23
C ASN A 147 9.27 -8.39 -22.94
N PRO A 148 8.64 -8.88 -24.04
CA PRO A 148 9.18 -9.99 -24.82
C PRO A 148 10.37 -9.60 -25.71
N LYS A 149 10.83 -8.34 -25.69
CA LYS A 149 11.96 -7.91 -26.51
C LYS A 149 13.13 -7.50 -25.63
N LEU A 150 13.94 -8.49 -25.26
CA LEU A 150 15.41 -8.46 -25.08
C LEU A 150 15.85 -9.77 -24.40
N SER A 151 15.60 -10.89 -25.06
CA SER A 151 16.33 -12.14 -24.80
C SER A 151 17.10 -12.54 -26.05
N THR A 152 18.09 -11.73 -26.39
CA THR A 152 19.27 -12.17 -27.15
C THR A 152 20.34 -12.38 -26.09
N GLY A 153 20.64 -13.61 -25.71
CA GLY A 153 21.61 -14.41 -26.45
C GLY A 153 22.99 -14.14 -25.85
N GLY A 154 23.45 -15.03 -24.97
CA GLY A 154 24.75 -14.91 -24.31
C GLY A 154 25.03 -16.12 -23.44
N ARG A 155 25.45 -17.22 -24.08
CA ARG A 155 26.09 -18.35 -23.42
C ARG A 155 27.59 -18.20 -23.70
N LEU A 156 28.38 -18.00 -22.64
CA LEU A 156 29.78 -18.39 -22.58
C LEU A 156 29.85 -19.65 -21.70
#